data_AF-A0A920EX33-F1
#
_entry.id   AF-A0A920EX33-F1
#
_cell.length_a   1.000
_cell.length_b   1.000
_cell.length_c   1.000
_cell.angle_alpha   90.00
_cell.angle_beta   90.00
_cell.angle_gamma   90.00
#
_symmetry.space_group_name_H-M   'P 1'
#
loop_
_entity.id
_entity.type
_entity.pdbx_description
1 polymer ?
#
loop_
_entity_poly.entity_id
_entity_poly.type
_entity_poly.pdbx_seq_one_letter_code
_entity_poly.pdbx_strand_id
1 'polypeptide(L)'
;MFFTGSTRVGKEVAKYAAENLTPTTLELGGKSPAYITKSASLTNSLHRIILGKMLNAGQTCIAPDYLIVHRKYELNFVETFFKILANLYPEIMENSDYSAIINKERLEHLYNCLKMQGTKVATFI
;
A
#
# COMPACT_ATOMS: atom_id res chain seq x y z
N MET A 1 -0.20 -24.30 -13.61
CA MET A 1 -0.23 -23.94 -12.17
C MET A 1 -0.41 -22.44 -12.04
N PHE A 2 -1.38 -22.00 -11.24
CA PHE A 2 -1.65 -20.57 -10.98
C PHE A 2 -1.34 -20.26 -9.51
N PHE A 3 -0.61 -19.19 -9.25
CA PHE A 3 -0.28 -18.77 -7.89
C PHE A 3 -0.30 -17.25 -7.76
N THR A 4 -0.95 -16.76 -6.70
CA THR A 4 -0.91 -15.35 -6.28
C THR A 4 -0.33 -15.26 -4.88
N GLY A 5 0.68 -14.42 -4.68
CA GLY A 5 1.26 -14.24 -3.34
C GLY A 5 2.64 -13.61 -3.32
N SER A 6 3.45 -13.98 -2.32
CA SER A 6 4.78 -13.39 -2.15
C SER A 6 5.76 -13.83 -3.23
N THR A 7 6.66 -12.93 -3.64
CA THR A 7 7.73 -13.25 -4.60
C THR A 7 8.60 -14.41 -4.15
N ARG A 8 8.87 -14.52 -2.83
CA ARG A 8 9.65 -15.62 -2.26
C ARG A 8 8.98 -16.97 -2.52
N VAL A 9 7.69 -17.10 -2.23
CA VAL A 9 6.97 -18.38 -2.44
C VAL A 9 6.75 -18.65 -3.93
N GLY A 10 6.46 -17.62 -4.74
CA GLY A 10 6.31 -17.77 -6.19
C GLY A 10 7.56 -18.37 -6.86
N LYS A 11 8.76 -18.02 -6.38
CA LYS A 11 10.02 -18.65 -6.84
C LYS A 11 10.08 -20.15 -6.53
N GLU A 12 9.63 -20.57 -5.35
CA GLU A 12 9.60 -21.98 -5.00
C GLU A 12 8.55 -22.75 -5.83
N VAL A 13 7.36 -22.15 -6.01
CA VAL A 13 6.31 -22.69 -6.89
C VAL A 13 6.84 -22.93 -8.31
N ALA A 14 7.59 -21.98 -8.88
CA ALA A 14 8.18 -22.12 -10.20
C ALA A 14 9.19 -23.28 -10.29
N LYS A 15 10.03 -23.46 -9.25
CA LYS A 15 11.00 -24.55 -9.20
C LYS A 15 10.31 -25.92 -9.21
N TYR A 16 9.31 -26.11 -8.36
CA TYR A 16 8.57 -27.38 -8.30
C TYR A 16 7.78 -27.66 -9.58
N ALA A 17 7.20 -26.62 -10.20
CA ALA A 17 6.48 -26.78 -11.46
C ALA A 17 7.39 -27.26 -12.61
N ALA A 18 8.66 -26.86 -12.60
CA ALA A 18 9.63 -27.24 -13.63
C ALA A 18 9.93 -28.75 -13.66
N GLU A 19 9.84 -29.46 -12.52
CA GLU A 19 10.06 -30.91 -12.44
C GLU A 19 9.13 -31.71 -13.37
N ASN A 20 7.94 -31.17 -13.63
CA ASN A 20 6.91 -31.79 -14.46
C ASN A 20 6.61 -30.99 -15.75
N LEU A 21 7.48 -30.05 -16.13
CA LEU A 21 7.26 -29.11 -17.24
C LEU A 21 5.88 -28.43 -17.19
N THR A 22 5.37 -28.18 -15.97
CA THR A 22 4.06 -27.60 -15.77
C THR A 22 4.13 -26.09 -16.04
N PRO A 23 3.31 -25.55 -16.96
CA PRO A 23 3.29 -24.10 -17.20
C PRO A 23 2.83 -23.35 -15.95
N THR A 24 3.40 -22.17 -15.70
CA THR A 24 3.10 -21.35 -14.53
C THR A 24 2.60 -19.96 -14.90
N THR A 25 1.59 -19.49 -14.17
CA THR A 25 1.19 -18.07 -14.10
C THR A 25 1.36 -17.61 -12.66
N LEU A 26 2.17 -16.57 -12.44
CA LEU A 26 2.56 -16.10 -11.10
C LEU A 26 2.22 -14.62 -10.94
N GLU A 27 1.21 -14.32 -10.12
CA GLU A 27 0.82 -12.95 -9.77
C GLU A 27 1.42 -12.59 -8.42
N LEU A 28 2.52 -11.84 -8.43
CA LEU A 28 3.32 -11.55 -7.24
C LEU A 28 3.10 -10.10 -6.80
N GLY A 29 3.54 -9.78 -5.58
CA GLY A 29 3.49 -8.40 -5.09
C GLY A 29 4.37 -7.45 -5.91
N GLY A 30 4.22 -6.13 -5.64
CA GLY A 30 5.00 -5.09 -6.28
C GLY A 30 5.03 -3.81 -5.45
N LYS A 31 5.77 -2.79 -5.92
CA LYS A 31 5.80 -1.45 -5.34
C LYS A 31 5.25 -0.46 -6.36
N SER A 32 3.93 -0.31 -6.38
CA SER A 32 3.23 0.49 -7.39
C SER A 32 3.44 1.99 -7.16
N PRO A 33 4.12 2.72 -8.05
CA PRO A 33 4.22 4.17 -7.96
C PRO A 33 2.90 4.86 -8.32
N ALA A 34 2.60 5.99 -7.68
CA ALA A 34 1.61 6.93 -8.19
C ALA A 34 2.24 8.30 -8.45
N TYR A 35 2.07 8.79 -9.68
CA TYR A 35 2.65 10.05 -10.15
C TYR A 35 1.61 11.17 -10.15
N ILE A 36 1.91 12.32 -9.53
CA ILE A 36 1.09 13.53 -9.58
C ILE A 36 1.86 14.61 -10.35
N THR A 37 1.52 14.79 -11.62
CA THR A 37 2.20 15.73 -12.51
C THR A 37 1.69 17.16 -12.35
N LYS A 38 2.39 18.13 -12.94
CA LYS A 38 2.05 19.57 -12.84
C LYS A 38 0.66 19.95 -13.35
N SER A 39 -0.01 19.14 -14.17
CA SER A 39 -1.34 19.44 -14.69
C SER A 39 -2.46 18.74 -13.93
N ALA A 40 -2.13 17.82 -13.02
CA ALA A 40 -3.12 17.04 -12.28
C ALA A 40 -3.84 17.88 -11.21
N SER A 41 -5.10 17.55 -10.91
CA SER A 41 -5.75 18.08 -9.72
C SER A 41 -5.21 17.36 -8.48
N LEU A 42 -4.54 18.08 -7.58
CA LEU A 42 -3.97 17.49 -6.36
C LEU A 42 -5.05 16.81 -5.52
N THR A 43 -6.17 17.49 -5.29
CA THR A 43 -7.29 16.99 -4.48
C THR A 43 -7.87 15.70 -5.06
N ASN A 44 -8.18 15.67 -6.36
CA ASN A 44 -8.76 14.48 -6.99
C ASN A 44 -7.76 13.31 -7.03
N SER A 45 -6.49 13.60 -7.27
CA SER A 45 -5.41 12.61 -7.24
C SER A 45 -5.28 12.00 -5.85
N LEU A 46 -5.16 12.83 -4.80
CA LEU A 46 -5.02 12.37 -3.43
C LEU A 46 -6.24 11.59 -2.95
N HIS A 47 -7.46 12.00 -3.30
CA HIS A 47 -8.68 11.27 -2.97
C HIS A 47 -8.64 9.83 -3.48
N ARG A 48 -8.28 9.63 -4.74
CA ARG A 48 -8.18 8.29 -5.35
C ARG A 48 -7.03 7.47 -4.77
N ILE A 49 -5.89 8.11 -4.53
CA ILE A 49 -4.70 7.47 -3.96
C ILE A 49 -4.97 7.00 -2.53
N ILE A 50 -5.59 7.84 -1.70
CA ILE A 50 -5.93 7.50 -0.32
C ILE A 50 -6.92 6.34 -0.31
N LEU A 51 -8.00 6.39 -1.09
CA LEU A 51 -8.92 5.26 -1.20
C LEU A 51 -8.21 3.95 -1.59
N GLY A 52 -7.36 3.98 -2.63
CA GLY A 52 -6.59 2.82 -3.05
C GLY A 52 -5.59 2.32 -2.02
N LYS A 53 -5.00 3.22 -1.23
CA LYS A 53 -4.06 2.88 -0.16
C LYS A 53 -4.75 2.33 1.08
N MET A 54 -5.94 2.82 1.39
CA MET A 54 -6.68 2.45 2.60
C MET A 54 -7.53 1.19 2.39
N LEU A 55 -7.85 0.83 1.14
CA LEU A 55 -8.49 -0.44 0.81
C LEU A 55 -7.69 -1.63 1.37
N ASN A 56 -8.37 -2.48 2.14
CA ASN A 56 -7.78 -3.63 2.84
C ASN A 56 -6.55 -3.27 3.71
N ALA A 57 -6.54 -2.07 4.30
CA ALA A 57 -5.39 -1.51 5.03
C ALA A 57 -4.08 -1.51 4.20
N GLY A 58 -4.21 -1.33 2.88
CA GLY A 58 -3.08 -1.31 1.94
C GLY A 58 -2.52 -2.70 1.61
N GLN A 59 -3.14 -3.78 2.10
CA GLN A 59 -2.74 -5.17 1.83
C GLN A 59 -3.32 -5.62 0.48
N THR A 60 -2.97 -4.91 -0.59
CA THR A 60 -3.35 -5.25 -1.97
C THR A 60 -2.12 -5.23 -2.87
N CYS A 61 -2.05 -6.11 -3.86
CA CYS A 61 -0.86 -6.22 -4.74
C CYS A 61 -0.63 -4.95 -5.58
N ILE A 62 -1.68 -4.14 -5.77
CA ILE A 62 -1.68 -2.91 -6.57
C ILE A 62 -1.78 -1.65 -5.71
N ALA A 63 -1.67 -1.75 -4.38
CA ALA A 63 -1.74 -0.58 -3.50
C ALA A 63 -0.70 0.47 -3.93
N PRO A 64 -1.04 1.77 -3.96
CA PRO A 64 -0.05 2.83 -4.11
C PRO A 64 1.01 2.69 -3.02
N ASP A 65 2.24 2.35 -3.39
CA ASP A 65 3.32 2.11 -2.43
C ASP A 65 4.03 3.42 -2.07
N TYR A 66 4.32 4.23 -3.09
CA TYR A 66 4.96 5.53 -2.93
C TYR A 66 4.46 6.54 -3.95
N LEU A 67 4.63 7.82 -3.64
CA LEU A 67 4.14 8.94 -4.44
C LEU A 67 5.31 9.72 -5.00
N ILE A 68 5.25 10.04 -6.30
CA ILE A 68 6.15 10.97 -6.96
C ILE A 68 5.32 12.19 -7.36
N VAL A 69 5.57 13.31 -6.68
CA VAL A 69 4.71 14.49 -6.74
C VAL A 69 5.50 15.66 -7.30
N HIS A 70 4.90 16.39 -8.26
CA HIS A 70 5.52 17.58 -8.80
C HIS A 70 5.71 18.64 -7.70
N ARG A 71 6.91 19.23 -7.64
CA ARG A 71 7.33 20.17 -6.58
C ARG A 71 6.38 21.34 -6.33
N LYS A 72 5.61 21.76 -7.33
CA LYS A 72 4.60 22.83 -7.17
C LYS A 72 3.57 22.56 -6.06
N TYR A 73 3.37 21.30 -5.65
CA TYR A 73 2.44 20.91 -4.59
C TYR A 73 3.10 20.79 -3.20
N GLU A 74 4.39 21.07 -3.08
CA GLU A 74 5.17 20.87 -1.84
C GLU A 74 4.50 21.50 -0.61
N LEU A 75 4.01 22.74 -0.75
CA LEU A 75 3.42 23.49 0.36
C LEU A 75 2.04 22.99 0.78
N ASN A 76 1.21 22.51 -0.16
CA ASN A 76 -0.19 22.16 0.11
C ASN A 76 -0.46 20.65 0.17
N PHE A 77 0.55 19.81 -0.12
CA PHE A 77 0.40 18.37 -0.18
C PHE A 77 -0.08 17.78 1.15
N VAL A 78 0.65 18.06 2.24
CA VAL A 78 0.41 17.46 3.56
C VAL A 78 -0.97 17.84 4.10
N GLU A 79 -1.31 19.13 4.02
CA GLU A 79 -2.61 19.64 4.45
C GLU A 79 -3.76 18.99 3.65
N THR A 80 -3.63 18.94 2.32
CA THR A 80 -4.65 18.34 1.45
C THR A 80 -4.80 16.84 1.73
N PHE A 81 -3.70 16.14 1.94
CA PHE A 81 -3.69 14.72 2.27
C PHE A 81 -4.46 14.43 3.55
N PHE A 82 -4.11 15.11 4.65
CA PHE A 82 -4.77 14.90 5.93
C PHE A 82 -6.24 15.32 5.93
N LYS A 83 -6.58 16.41 5.24
CA LYS A 83 -7.97 16.83 5.06
C LYS A 83 -8.81 15.75 4.39
N ILE A 84 -8.30 15.15 3.31
CA ILE A 84 -8.99 14.08 2.61
C ILE A 84 -9.06 12.81 3.47
N LEU A 85 -7.97 12.45 4.13
CA LEU A 85 -7.91 11.27 5.00
C LEU A 85 -8.94 11.36 6.13
N ALA A 86 -9.00 12.50 6.83
CA ALA A 86 -9.95 12.74 7.91
C ALA A 86 -11.41 12.76 7.43
N ASN A 87 -11.66 13.19 6.19
CA ASN A 87 -13.01 13.13 5.62
C ASN A 87 -13.44 11.70 5.26
N LEU A 88 -12.51 10.88 4.76
CA LEU A 88 -12.80 9.50 4.35
C LEU A 88 -12.83 8.53 5.53
N TYR A 89 -11.97 8.77 6.53
CA TYR A 89 -11.82 7.92 7.71
C TYR A 89 -11.76 8.82 8.96
N PRO A 90 -12.89 9.43 9.37
CA PRO A 90 -12.94 10.30 10.56
C PRO A 90 -12.51 9.55 11.84
N GLU A 91 -12.88 8.29 11.92
CA GLU A 91 -12.45 7.34 12.93
C GLU A 91 -11.80 6.15 12.20
N ILE A 92 -10.63 5.69 12.66
CA ILE A 92 -9.94 4.53 12.07
C ILE A 92 -10.14 3.29 12.94
N MET A 93 -10.14 3.47 14.27
CA MET A 93 -10.26 2.36 15.23
C MET A 93 -11.70 1.85 15.33
N GLU A 94 -12.67 2.76 15.30
CA GLU A 94 -14.11 2.46 15.43
C GLU A 94 -14.81 2.55 14.08
N ASN A 95 -14.19 1.98 13.03
CA ASN A 95 -14.69 2.09 11.66
C ASN A 95 -14.85 0.74 10.99
N SER A 96 -16.10 0.35 10.73
CA SER A 96 -16.45 -0.92 10.08
C SER A 96 -15.98 -1.01 8.62
N ASP A 97 -15.70 0.12 7.98
CA ASP A 97 -15.25 0.18 6.58
C ASP A 97 -13.73 0.09 6.45
N TYR A 98 -12.98 0.13 7.57
CA TYR A 98 -11.53 -0.02 7.59
C TYR A 98 -11.12 -1.41 8.10
N SER A 99 -10.09 -1.99 7.47
CA SER A 99 -9.63 -3.34 7.79
C SER A 99 -8.41 -3.33 8.72
N ALA A 100 -8.11 -4.47 9.33
CA ALA A 100 -6.92 -4.67 10.14
C ALA A 100 -5.78 -5.32 9.32
N ILE A 101 -4.55 -5.16 9.80
CA ILE A 101 -3.42 -5.95 9.32
C ILE A 101 -3.66 -7.42 9.70
N ILE A 102 -3.42 -8.33 8.75
CA ILE A 102 -3.87 -9.73 8.83
C ILE A 102 -3.41 -10.49 10.07
N ASN A 103 -2.21 -10.17 10.60
CA ASN A 103 -1.66 -10.80 11.79
C ASN A 103 -0.58 -9.92 12.45
N LYS A 104 -0.13 -10.37 13.63
CA LYS A 104 0.85 -9.66 14.45
C LYS A 104 2.22 -9.56 13.77
N GLU A 105 2.68 -10.62 13.11
CA GLU A 105 3.99 -10.64 12.44
C GLU A 105 4.07 -9.62 11.30
N ARG A 106 2.98 -9.45 10.54
CA ARG A 106 2.88 -8.43 9.49
C ARG A 106 2.82 -7.02 10.06
N LEU A 107 2.10 -6.83 11.15
CA LEU A 107 2.05 -5.55 11.85
C LEU A 107 3.43 -5.15 12.40
N GLU A 108 4.13 -6.08 13.06
CA GLU A 108 5.49 -5.88 13.56
C GLU A 108 6.47 -5.57 12.43
N HIS A 109 6.37 -6.29 11.30
CA HIS A 109 7.19 -6.01 10.13
C HIS A 109 6.97 -4.59 9.59
N LEU A 110 5.71 -4.17 9.42
CA LEU A 110 5.36 -2.82 8.98
C LEU A 110 5.92 -1.75 9.93
N TYR A 111 5.74 -1.96 11.23
CA TYR A 111 6.25 -1.07 12.27
C TYR A 111 7.78 -0.93 12.22
N ASN A 112 8.50 -2.05 12.03
CA ASN A 112 9.95 -2.04 11.89
C ASN A 112 10.41 -1.32 10.62
N CYS A 113 9.73 -1.49 9.49
CA CYS A 113 10.02 -0.73 8.27
C CYS A 113 9.86 0.78 8.49
N LEU A 114 8.80 1.21 9.17
CA LEU A 114 8.57 2.63 9.47
C LEU A 114 9.67 3.19 10.40
N LYS A 115 10.06 2.45 11.43
CA LYS A 115 11.16 2.82 12.33
C LYS A 115 12.48 2.99 11.60
N MET A 116 12.83 2.07 10.69
CA MET A 116 14.06 2.14 9.90
C MET A 116 14.12 3.40 9.02
N GLN A 117 12.97 3.93 8.62
CA GLN A 117 12.86 5.16 7.83
C GLN A 117 12.87 6.44 8.69
N GLY A 118 13.00 6.32 10.02
CA GLY A 118 12.93 7.44 10.95
C GLY A 118 11.52 8.02 11.12
N THR A 119 10.49 7.28 10.70
CA THR A 119 9.09 7.71 10.81
C THR A 119 8.65 7.67 12.27
N LYS A 120 8.04 8.76 12.76
CA LYS A 120 7.36 8.76 14.07
C LYS A 120 6.07 7.93 13.95
N VAL A 121 5.99 6.83 14.69
CA VAL A 121 4.79 6.00 14.75
C VAL A 121 4.07 6.28 16.07
N ALA A 122 2.80 6.65 15.99
CA ALA A 122 1.91 6.72 17.15
C ALA A 122 1.22 5.37 17.34
N THR A 123 1.27 4.84 18.56
CA THR A 123 0.50 3.66 18.95
C THR A 123 -0.57 4.12 19.93
N PHE A 124 -1.82 3.86 19.60
CA PHE A 124 -2.94 4.06 20.51
C PHE A 124 -3.20 2.69 21.15
N ILE A 125 -2.94 2.59 22.45
CA ILE A 125 -3.15 1.38 23.27
C ILE A 125 -4.53 1.48 23.90
#